data_AF-A0A9Q0Z532-F1
#
_entry.id   AF-A0A9Q0Z532-F1
#
_cell.length_a   1.000
_cell.length_b   1.000
_cell.length_c   1.000
_cell.angle_alpha   90.00
_cell.angle_beta   90.00
_cell.angle_gamma   90.00
#
_symmetry.space_group_name_H-M   'P 1'
#
loop_
_entity.id
_entity.type
_entity.pdbx_description
1 polymer ?
#
loop_
_entity_poly.entity_id
_entity_poly.type
_entity_poly.pdbx_seq_one_letter_code
_entity_poly.pdbx_strand_id
1 'polypeptide(L)'
;MLQTVEEHGIGEKKFFGGESIGIADIAFGSVVYGLEIIEEAIGEGAVFEAHRFPRLHAWIKNFMQVPVIKENLAERDWMVAHYKNRREALAGSA
;
A
#
# COMPACT_ATOMS: atom_id res chain seq x y z
N MET A 1 6.73 -11.34 -3.86
CA MET A 1 6.58 -10.76 -2.51
C MET A 1 5.12 -10.74 -2.08
N LEU A 2 4.23 -9.97 -2.74
CA LEU A 2 2.82 -9.84 -2.34
C LEU A 2 2.09 -11.17 -2.15
N GLN A 3 2.24 -12.10 -3.09
CA GLN A 3 1.63 -13.43 -3.00
C GLN A 3 2.08 -14.21 -1.77
N THR A 4 3.38 -14.20 -1.46
CA THR A 4 3.93 -14.85 -0.26
C THR A 4 3.33 -14.25 1.02
N VAL A 5 3.19 -12.92 1.08
CA VAL A 5 2.64 -12.23 2.26
C VAL A 5 1.13 -12.47 2.37
N GLU A 6 0.42 -12.49 1.26
CA GLU A 6 -1.01 -12.84 1.22
C GLU A 6 -1.22 -14.26 1.76
N GLU A 7 -0.47 -15.24 1.28
CA GLU A 7 -0.63 -16.65 1.65
C GLU A 7 -0.13 -16.98 3.06
N HIS A 8 0.99 -16.41 3.49
CA HIS A 8 1.70 -16.86 4.71
C HIS A 8 1.93 -15.75 5.75
N GLY A 9 1.71 -14.48 5.40
CA GLY A 9 2.08 -13.36 6.26
C GLY A 9 1.03 -13.06 7.34
N ILE A 10 -0.19 -12.72 6.91
CA ILE A 10 -1.22 -12.22 7.84
C ILE A 10 -2.16 -13.30 8.37
N GLY A 11 -2.43 -14.35 7.58
CA GLY A 11 -3.41 -15.38 7.94
C GLY A 11 -4.79 -14.76 8.19
N GLU A 12 -5.42 -15.10 9.31
CA GLU A 12 -6.73 -14.57 9.71
C GLU A 12 -6.63 -13.34 10.64
N LYS A 13 -5.42 -12.83 10.89
CA LYS A 13 -5.20 -11.73 11.82
C LYS A 13 -5.58 -10.39 11.20
N LYS A 14 -6.00 -9.44 12.06
CA LYS A 14 -6.30 -8.06 11.67
C LYS A 14 -5.05 -7.30 11.22
N PHE A 15 -3.94 -7.52 11.92
CA PHE A 15 -2.62 -6.95 11.67
C PHE A 15 -1.55 -8.05 11.66
N PHE A 16 -0.37 -7.78 11.11
CA PHE A 16 0.77 -8.70 11.26
C PHE A 16 1.10 -8.94 12.74
N GLY A 17 0.99 -7.87 13.55
CA GLY A 17 1.09 -7.90 15.01
C GLY A 17 -0.10 -8.55 15.75
N GLY A 18 -1.10 -9.09 15.05
CA GLY A 18 -2.28 -9.70 15.65
C GLY A 18 -3.42 -8.70 15.82
N GLU A 19 -3.81 -8.41 17.06
CA GLU A 19 -4.91 -7.49 17.40
C GLU A 19 -4.51 -6.00 17.33
N SER A 20 -3.21 -5.73 17.34
CA SER A 20 -2.65 -4.36 17.29
C SER A 20 -1.51 -4.27 16.27
N ILE A 21 -1.19 -3.04 15.86
CA ILE A 21 -0.09 -2.76 14.94
C ILE A 21 1.24 -3.21 15.56
N GLY A 22 2.01 -3.99 14.80
CA GLY A 22 3.39 -4.34 15.09
C GLY A 22 4.39 -3.73 14.11
N ILE A 23 5.67 -4.04 14.28
CA ILE A 23 6.75 -3.52 13.42
C ILE A 23 6.57 -3.90 11.95
N ALA A 24 6.06 -5.11 11.67
CA ALA A 24 5.79 -5.56 10.31
C ALA A 24 4.67 -4.74 9.66
N ASP A 25 3.65 -4.33 10.42
CA ASP A 25 2.59 -3.46 9.91
C ASP A 25 3.13 -2.10 9.50
N ILE A 26 4.01 -1.50 10.31
CA ILE A 26 4.63 -0.21 9.99
C ILE A 26 5.53 -0.32 8.75
N ALA A 27 6.40 -1.33 8.70
CA ALA A 27 7.32 -1.53 7.58
C ALA A 27 6.58 -1.83 6.27
N PHE A 28 5.54 -2.64 6.32
CA PHE A 28 4.80 -3.04 5.13
C PHE A 28 3.73 -2.02 4.73
N GLY A 29 3.19 -1.26 5.69
CA GLY A 29 2.15 -0.26 5.48
C GLY A 29 2.59 0.81 4.48
N SER A 30 3.81 1.32 4.63
CA SER A 30 4.37 2.29 3.67
C SER A 30 4.56 1.71 2.28
N VAL A 31 4.90 0.42 2.16
CA VAL A 31 5.13 -0.26 0.88
C VAL A 31 3.81 -0.41 0.13
N VAL A 32 2.78 -0.94 0.80
CA VAL A 32 1.47 -1.19 0.16
C VAL A 32 0.75 0.12 -0.15
N TYR A 33 0.78 1.09 0.77
CA TYR A 33 0.21 2.41 0.49
C TYR A 33 0.90 3.08 -0.71
N GLY A 34 2.24 3.06 -0.77
CA GLY A 34 2.99 3.60 -1.91
C GLY A 34 2.68 2.88 -3.22
N LEU A 35 2.48 1.56 -3.17
CA LEU A 35 2.08 0.77 -4.34
C LEU A 35 0.71 1.20 -4.90
N GLU A 36 -0.30 1.38 -4.04
CA GLU A 36 -1.62 1.87 -4.47
C GLU A 36 -1.53 3.25 -5.16
N ILE A 37 -0.69 4.15 -4.66
CA ILE A 37 -0.45 5.46 -5.27
C ILE A 37 0.22 5.32 -6.64
N ILE A 38 1.25 4.47 -6.74
CA ILE A 38 1.99 4.27 -7.98
C ILE A 38 1.08 3.68 -9.06
N GLU A 39 0.24 2.70 -8.72
CA GLU A 39 -0.71 2.09 -9.64
C GLU A 39 -1.71 3.13 -10.18
N GLU A 40 -2.22 4.00 -9.31
CA GLU A 40 -3.10 5.10 -9.70
C GLU A 40 -2.39 6.15 -10.57
N ALA A 41 -1.12 6.42 -10.30
CA ALA A 41 -0.31 7.32 -11.11
C ALA A 41 0.00 6.75 -12.50
N ILE A 42 0.21 5.43 -12.60
CA ILE A 42 0.54 4.75 -13.86
C ILE A 42 -0.72 4.54 -14.71
N GLY A 43 -1.86 4.21 -14.09
CA GLY A 43 -3.16 4.03 -14.74
C GLY A 43 -3.34 2.71 -15.50
N GLU A 44 -2.32 1.85 -15.56
CA GLU A 44 -2.34 0.55 -16.22
C GLU A 44 -1.47 -0.47 -15.48
N GLY A 45 -1.73 -1.77 -15.67
CA GLY A 45 -0.88 -2.84 -15.13
C GLY A 45 -0.94 -3.00 -13.60
N ALA A 46 -2.12 -2.83 -12.99
CA ALA A 46 -2.32 -3.01 -11.55
C ALA A 46 -1.83 -4.39 -11.09
N VAL A 47 -0.95 -4.39 -10.09
CA VAL A 47 -0.34 -5.59 -9.51
C VAL A 47 -1.00 -5.94 -8.18
N PHE A 48 -1.54 -4.97 -7.44
CA PHE A 48 -2.18 -5.15 -6.13
C PHE A 48 -3.71 -5.23 -6.22
N GLU A 49 -4.19 -6.25 -6.91
CA GLU A 49 -5.61 -6.44 -7.19
C GLU A 49 -6.37 -7.10 -6.02
N ALA A 50 -7.52 -6.53 -5.62
CA ALA A 50 -8.29 -7.00 -4.47
C ALA A 50 -8.75 -8.47 -4.55
N HIS A 51 -9.00 -8.99 -5.76
CA HIS A 51 -9.41 -10.38 -5.94
C HIS A 51 -8.24 -11.38 -5.80
N ARG A 52 -6.99 -10.93 -5.97
CA ARG A 52 -5.78 -11.75 -5.81
C ARG A 52 -5.20 -11.64 -4.41
N PHE A 53 -5.36 -10.49 -3.77
CA PHE A 53 -4.81 -10.19 -2.44
C PHE A 53 -5.90 -9.74 -1.45
N PRO A 54 -6.98 -10.51 -1.24
CA PRO A 54 -8.10 -10.10 -0.42
C PRO A 54 -7.72 -9.81 1.04
N ARG A 55 -6.80 -10.59 1.64
CA ARG A 55 -6.37 -10.39 3.02
C ARG A 55 -5.53 -9.13 3.17
N LEU A 56 -4.59 -8.90 2.27
CA LEU A 56 -3.80 -7.67 2.25
C LEU A 56 -4.66 -6.42 2.01
N HIS A 57 -5.70 -6.52 1.16
CA HIS A 57 -6.67 -5.43 0.97
C HIS A 57 -7.47 -5.14 2.24
N ALA A 58 -7.91 -6.17 2.95
CA ALA A 58 -8.59 -5.99 4.25
C ALA A 58 -7.64 -5.37 5.28
N TRP A 59 -6.39 -5.84 5.32
CA TRP A 59 -5.37 -5.34 6.23
C TRP A 59 -5.02 -3.87 5.99
N ILE A 60 -4.73 -3.46 4.75
CA ILE A 60 -4.31 -2.07 4.48
C ILE A 60 -5.43 -1.09 4.82
N LYS A 61 -6.70 -1.47 4.56
CA LYS A 61 -7.88 -0.70 4.99
C LYS A 61 -7.92 -0.55 6.50
N ASN A 62 -7.67 -1.61 7.26
CA ASN A 62 -7.60 -1.54 8.73
C ASN A 62 -6.42 -0.67 9.21
N PHE A 63 -5.24 -0.83 8.59
CA PHE A 63 -4.03 -0.09 8.90
C PHE A 63 -4.22 1.41 8.74
N MET A 64 -4.79 1.85 7.61
CA MET A 64 -5.04 3.26 7.31
C MET A 64 -6.10 3.91 8.21
N GLN A 65 -6.96 3.13 8.88
CA GLN A 65 -7.93 3.66 9.84
C GLN A 65 -7.37 3.81 11.26
N VAL A 66 -6.15 3.34 11.54
CA VAL A 66 -5.54 3.56 12.86
C VAL A 66 -5.24 5.05 13.01
N PRO A 67 -5.69 5.73 14.10
CA PRO A 67 -5.62 7.19 14.22
C PRO A 67 -4.23 7.78 13.92
N VAL A 68 -3.20 7.26 14.58
CA VAL A 68 -1.82 7.75 14.37
C VAL A 68 -1.32 7.56 12.94
N ILE A 69 -1.76 6.50 12.25
CA ILE A 69 -1.41 6.31 10.83
C ILE A 69 -2.17 7.34 10.01
N LYS A 70 -3.49 7.40 10.15
CA LYS A 70 -4.38 8.30 9.40
C LYS A 70 -3.96 9.77 9.51
N GLU A 71 -3.55 10.21 10.69
CA GLU A 71 -3.11 11.58 10.96
C GLU A 71 -1.74 11.91 10.35
N ASN A 72 -0.92 10.90 10.06
CA ASN A 72 0.45 11.06 9.53
C ASN A 72 0.59 10.61 8.06
N LEU A 73 -0.47 10.11 7.43
CA LEU A 73 -0.45 9.76 6.01
C LEU A 73 -0.29 11.04 5.18
N ALA A 74 0.61 10.97 4.20
CA ALA A 74 0.72 12.02 3.20
C ALA A 74 -0.61 12.17 2.44
N GLU A 75 -0.91 13.40 2.04
CA GLU A 75 -2.11 13.69 1.26
C GLU A 75 -2.06 12.91 -0.06
N ARG A 76 -3.16 12.23 -0.39
CA ARG A 76 -3.21 11.20 -1.41
C ARG A 76 -3.05 11.80 -2.80
N ASP A 77 -3.73 12.91 -3.07
CA ASP A 77 -3.69 13.56 -4.38
C ASP A 77 -2.30 14.15 -4.65
N TRP A 78 -1.67 14.73 -3.62
CA TRP A 78 -0.29 15.20 -3.69
C TRP A 78 0.68 14.06 -4.04
N MET A 79 0.54 12.91 -3.37
CA MET A 79 1.37 11.73 -3.64
C MET A 79 1.18 11.25 -5.09
N VAL A 80 -0.05 11.12 -5.57
CA VAL A 80 -0.34 10.71 -6.96
C VAL A 80 0.27 11.68 -7.95
N ALA A 81 0.10 13.00 -7.74
CA ALA A 81 0.69 14.03 -8.60
C ALA A 81 2.23 13.95 -8.61
N HIS A 82 2.85 13.74 -7.45
CA HIS A 82 4.30 13.57 -7.33
C HIS A 82 4.80 12.40 -8.18
N TYR A 83 4.15 11.23 -8.09
CA TYR A 83 4.56 10.04 -8.85
C TYR A 83 4.27 10.17 -10.36
N LYS A 84 3.18 10.84 -10.76
CA LYS A 84 2.92 11.17 -12.17
C LYS A 84 4.03 12.04 -12.75
N ASN A 85 4.36 13.15 -12.09
CA ASN A 85 5.44 14.05 -12.51
C ASN A 85 6.79 13.33 -12.58
N ARG A 86 7.08 12.45 -11.61
CA ARG A 86 8.31 11.64 -11.62
C ARG A 86 8.37 10.66 -12.78
N ARG A 87 7.26 10.01 -13.11
CA ARG A 87 7.17 9.11 -14.28
C ARG A 87 7.44 9.88 -15.57
N GLU A 88 6.80 11.03 -15.74
CA GLU A 88 6.98 11.89 -16.93
C GLU A 88 8.42 12.39 -17.06
N ALA A 89 9.04 12.83 -15.96
CA ALA A 89 10.45 13.26 -15.97
C ALA A 89 11.41 12.14 -16.36
N LEU A 90 11.16 10.90 -15.90
CA LEU A 90 11.94 9.74 -16.29
C LEU A 90 11.72 9.36 -17.75
N ALA A 91 10.47 9.39 -18.23
CA ALA A 91 10.12 9.07 -19.61
C ALA A 91 10.65 10.11 -20.61
N GLY A 92 10.67 11.40 -20.23
CA GLY A 92 11.23 12.49 -21.02
C GLY A 92 12.76 12.61 -20.94
N SER A 93 13.42 11.76 -20.16
CA SER A 93 14.89 11.67 -20.06
C SER A 93 15.51 10.57 -20.94
N ALA A 94 14.68 9.91 -21.76
CA ALA A 94 15.07 8.92 -22.78
C ALA A 94 14.97 9.52 -24.18
#